data_AF-L0RWX5-F1
#
_entry.id   AF-L0RWX5-F1
#
_cell.length_a   1.000
_cell.length_b   1.000
_cell.length_c   1.000
_cell.angle_alpha   90.00
_cell.angle_beta   90.00
_cell.angle_gamma   90.00
#
_symmetry.space_group_name_H-M   'P 1'
#
loop_
_entity.id
_entity.type
_entity.pdbx_description
1 polymer ?
#
loop_
_entity_poly.entity_id
_entity_poly.type
_entity_poly.pdbx_seq_one_letter_code
_entity_poly.pdbx_strand_id
1 'polypeptide(L)'
;MKNNIEKIIENLIMHNYTTHNPNFISENRKKIEILESFSNKNQNVKDELINLILNLMNSIIGFKSVAINLKNDLKNDITNFNLIGSKNSDIEQFIQSISNYKKLKTITIDAAKFINSLNNNNNVNLLTSEIIKSKVNNPIIFIKNISTLSPEHINFIFNQFNTKKIKDQYLNLDINIKKSIVFFIFNEYNNALINHNFHMFEEIKFNEKIETLLKREIPKINQKFNSNIQFTNDQILHFVSLNKNQCLDNLKSALFDFFSYLNKHNISNLNIEAFNNWDSENTYKEQNNNESNIQKPGLVNIIGVSPFYNKAFISKIITQFSSSNDDMILMKSNDDMNLSVKIAKEVAYEYLKANNPSEIKHHINKGFCISTNDINSQISGNSAGISLTTAIISKILNIKIPDDTAFTGAISLEGCIKAVGAIDLKLIKCSNSGIKKVFIPKENEKDYLKISSYLNPEMNVILINTYDEIFNNLFLNKNKMLIK
;
A
#
# COMPACT_ATOMS: atom_id res chain seq x y z
N MET A 1 -23.04 -29.97 -33.98
CA MET A 1 -23.35 -29.27 -32.70
C MET A 1 -24.31 -30.07 -31.82
N LYS A 2 -25.42 -30.66 -32.33
CA LYS A 2 -26.30 -31.56 -31.55
C LYS A 2 -25.61 -32.79 -30.91
N ASN A 3 -24.72 -33.47 -31.63
CA ASN A 3 -24.04 -34.68 -31.10
C ASN A 3 -23.03 -34.41 -29.97
N ASN A 4 -22.60 -33.16 -29.75
CA ASN A 4 -21.76 -32.83 -28.58
C ASN A 4 -22.61 -32.64 -27.32
N ILE A 5 -23.87 -32.24 -27.46
CA ILE A 5 -24.79 -32.01 -26.35
C ILE A 5 -25.18 -33.34 -25.70
N GLU A 6 -25.52 -34.36 -26.50
CA GLU A 6 -25.82 -35.70 -25.95
C GLU A 6 -24.62 -36.32 -25.25
N LYS A 7 -23.41 -36.15 -25.81
CA LYS A 7 -22.17 -36.69 -25.20
C LYS A 7 -21.76 -35.95 -23.92
N ILE A 8 -21.98 -34.63 -23.85
CA ILE A 8 -21.78 -33.84 -22.63
C ILE A 8 -22.86 -34.18 -21.60
N ILE A 9 -24.10 -34.41 -22.03
CA ILE A 9 -25.21 -34.84 -21.17
C ILE A 9 -24.99 -36.24 -20.62
N GLU A 10 -24.57 -37.21 -21.44
CA GLU A 10 -24.21 -38.56 -20.99
C GLU A 10 -23.04 -38.52 -20.00
N ASN A 11 -22.02 -37.70 -20.25
CA ASN A 11 -20.92 -37.50 -19.31
C ASN A 11 -21.36 -36.79 -18.01
N LEU A 12 -22.31 -35.86 -18.07
CA LEU A 12 -22.88 -35.21 -16.89
C LEU A 12 -23.76 -36.15 -16.06
N ILE A 13 -24.52 -37.03 -16.73
CA ILE A 13 -25.32 -38.09 -16.11
C ILE A 13 -24.40 -39.15 -15.47
N MET A 14 -23.25 -39.44 -16.09
CA MET A 14 -22.32 -40.47 -15.61
C MET A 14 -21.36 -39.99 -14.51
N HIS A 15 -21.00 -38.70 -14.44
CA HIS A 15 -19.97 -38.21 -13.50
C HIS A 15 -20.52 -37.45 -12.28
N ASN A 16 -21.76 -36.93 -12.30
CA ASN A 16 -22.31 -36.17 -11.17
C ASN A 16 -23.55 -36.85 -10.57
N TYR A 17 -23.31 -37.74 -9.60
CA TYR A 17 -24.31 -38.09 -8.60
C TYR A 17 -24.46 -36.94 -7.60
N THR A 18 -25.33 -35.97 -7.89
CA THR A 18 -26.10 -35.27 -6.85
C THR A 18 -27.50 -34.94 -7.38
N THR A 19 -28.38 -35.92 -7.21
CA THR A 19 -29.84 -35.95 -7.46
C THR A 19 -30.28 -36.31 -8.89
N HIS A 20 -30.97 -37.45 -9.05
CA HIS A 20 -31.90 -37.74 -10.15
C HIS A 20 -33.13 -36.81 -10.16
N ASN A 21 -32.98 -35.59 -9.63
CA ASN A 21 -34.06 -34.63 -9.52
C ASN A 21 -34.15 -33.86 -10.85
N PRO A 22 -35.25 -34.03 -11.62
CA PRO A 22 -35.41 -33.41 -12.93
C PRO A 22 -35.33 -31.88 -12.88
N ASN A 23 -35.62 -31.25 -11.73
CA ASN A 23 -35.54 -29.81 -11.56
C ASN A 23 -34.09 -29.30 -11.65
N PHE A 24 -33.12 -29.98 -11.02
CA PHE A 24 -31.71 -29.59 -11.10
C PHE A 24 -31.14 -29.79 -12.51
N ILE A 25 -31.55 -30.87 -13.19
CA ILE A 25 -31.16 -31.12 -14.58
C ILE A 25 -31.69 -30.01 -15.50
N SER A 26 -32.96 -29.63 -15.35
CA SER A 26 -33.58 -28.54 -16.10
C SER A 26 -32.91 -27.19 -15.83
N GLU A 27 -32.59 -26.90 -14.57
CA GLU A 27 -31.88 -25.67 -14.19
C GLU A 27 -30.46 -25.62 -14.77
N ASN A 28 -29.73 -26.73 -14.72
CA ASN A 28 -28.38 -26.81 -15.27
C ASN A 28 -28.37 -26.73 -16.81
N ARG A 29 -29.37 -27.31 -17.49
CA ARG A 29 -29.57 -27.11 -18.94
C ARG A 29 -29.76 -25.64 -19.28
N LYS A 30 -30.62 -24.93 -18.56
CA LYS A 30 -30.81 -23.48 -18.77
C LYS A 30 -29.51 -22.70 -18.60
N LYS A 31 -28.69 -23.04 -17.60
CA LYS A 31 -27.38 -22.38 -17.38
C LYS A 31 -26.43 -22.61 -18.56
N ILE A 32 -26.36 -23.82 -19.08
CA ILE A 32 -25.51 -24.16 -20.25
C ILE A 32 -26.03 -23.44 -21.51
N GLU A 33 -27.33 -23.47 -21.77
CA GLU A 33 -27.93 -22.76 -22.92
C GLU A 33 -27.65 -21.25 -22.86
N ILE A 34 -27.72 -20.64 -21.67
CA ILE A 34 -27.37 -19.24 -21.46
C ILE A 34 -25.90 -18.99 -21.81
N LEU A 35 -24.98 -19.83 -21.35
CA LEU A 35 -23.54 -19.70 -21.65
C LEU A 35 -23.27 -19.83 -23.16
N GLU A 36 -23.90 -20.79 -23.83
CA GLU A 36 -23.75 -20.99 -25.27
C GLU A 36 -24.31 -19.80 -26.08
N SER A 37 -25.39 -19.18 -25.60
CA SER A 37 -25.99 -18.00 -26.24
C SER A 37 -25.07 -16.77 -26.28
N PHE A 38 -24.00 -16.76 -25.46
CA PHE A 38 -23.06 -15.65 -25.39
C PHE A 38 -21.94 -15.72 -26.42
N SER A 39 -21.76 -16.85 -27.14
CA SER A 39 -20.71 -17.04 -28.15
C SER A 39 -20.57 -15.87 -29.15
N ASN A 40 -21.68 -15.21 -29.48
CA ASN A 40 -21.75 -14.05 -30.38
C ASN A 40 -21.83 -12.67 -29.67
N LYS A 41 -21.89 -12.61 -28.33
CA LYS A 41 -21.97 -11.36 -27.54
C LYS A 41 -20.59 -10.95 -27.01
N ASN A 42 -19.67 -10.70 -27.92
CA ASN A 42 -18.35 -10.17 -27.57
C ASN A 42 -18.38 -8.64 -27.56
N GLN A 43 -17.92 -8.05 -26.46
CA GLN A 43 -17.70 -6.62 -26.31
C GLN A 43 -16.39 -6.21 -27.02
N ASN A 44 -16.31 -4.97 -27.51
CA ASN A 44 -15.03 -4.39 -27.94
C ASN A 44 -14.21 -3.90 -26.74
N VAL A 45 -13.83 -4.83 -25.86
CA VAL A 45 -13.25 -4.51 -24.54
C VAL A 45 -11.97 -3.69 -24.67
N LYS A 46 -11.07 -4.06 -25.59
CA LYS A 46 -9.75 -3.45 -25.74
C LYS A 46 -9.86 -1.97 -26.11
N ASP A 47 -10.57 -1.64 -27.19
CA ASP A 47 -10.66 -0.26 -27.67
C ASP A 47 -11.46 0.63 -26.72
N GLU A 48 -12.56 0.12 -26.18
CA GLU A 48 -13.38 0.86 -25.22
C GLU A 48 -12.64 1.12 -23.90
N LEU A 49 -11.84 0.17 -23.44
CA LEU A 49 -11.00 0.35 -22.26
C LEU A 49 -9.85 1.34 -22.51
N ILE A 50 -9.21 1.30 -23.68
CA ILE A 50 -8.18 2.30 -24.06
C ILE A 50 -8.79 3.70 -24.08
N ASN A 51 -9.98 3.87 -24.68
CA ASN A 51 -10.69 5.16 -24.71
C ASN A 51 -11.02 5.65 -23.30
N LEU A 52 -11.52 4.76 -22.43
CA LEU A 52 -11.78 5.09 -21.04
C LEU A 52 -10.50 5.51 -20.30
N ILE A 53 -9.40 4.76 -20.45
CA ILE A 53 -8.10 5.09 -19.84
C ILE A 53 -7.61 6.47 -20.29
N LEU A 54 -7.75 6.82 -21.58
CA LEU A 54 -7.38 8.13 -22.10
C LEU A 54 -8.22 9.26 -21.50
N ASN A 55 -9.53 9.05 -21.30
CA ASN A 55 -10.39 10.01 -20.63
C ASN A 55 -10.06 10.15 -19.14
N LEU A 56 -9.70 9.04 -18.49
CA LEU A 56 -9.29 9.02 -17.08
C LEU A 56 -7.93 9.68 -16.87
N MET A 57 -7.04 9.62 -17.86
CA MET A 57 -5.72 10.25 -17.82
C MET A 57 -5.78 11.76 -17.54
N ASN A 58 -6.87 12.41 -17.94
CA ASN A 58 -7.09 13.84 -17.72
C ASN A 58 -7.94 14.15 -16.48
N SER A 59 -8.59 13.14 -15.86
CA SER A 59 -9.52 13.34 -14.73
C SER A 59 -9.05 12.75 -13.41
N ILE A 60 -8.09 11.81 -13.43
CA ILE A 60 -7.45 11.26 -12.25
C ILE A 60 -6.03 11.83 -12.17
N ILE A 61 -5.81 12.68 -11.17
CA ILE A 61 -4.51 13.28 -10.88
C ILE A 61 -3.56 12.17 -10.39
N GLY A 62 -2.33 12.09 -10.90
CA GLY A 62 -1.38 11.00 -10.57
C GLY A 62 -1.53 9.70 -11.39
N PHE A 63 -2.59 9.56 -12.20
CA PHE A 63 -2.84 8.35 -13.02
C PHE A 63 -2.06 8.33 -14.34
N LYS A 64 -1.39 9.43 -14.72
CA LYS A 64 -0.84 9.60 -16.07
C LYS A 64 0.23 8.56 -16.43
N SER A 65 1.16 8.27 -15.53
CA SER A 65 2.21 7.26 -15.74
C SER A 65 1.62 5.86 -15.92
N VAL A 66 0.69 5.47 -15.04
CA VAL A 66 -0.03 4.20 -15.06
C VAL A 66 -0.87 4.04 -16.32
N ALA A 67 -1.59 5.10 -16.71
CA ALA A 67 -2.44 5.12 -17.90
C ALA A 67 -1.63 4.85 -19.17
N ILE A 68 -0.43 5.43 -19.29
CA ILE A 68 0.46 5.23 -20.44
C ILE A 68 0.90 3.76 -20.51
N ASN A 69 1.33 3.18 -19.39
CA ASN A 69 1.79 1.79 -19.33
C ASN A 69 0.63 0.81 -19.62
N LEU A 70 -0.53 0.99 -18.99
CA LEU A 70 -1.72 0.17 -19.26
C LEU A 70 -2.13 0.23 -20.74
N LYS A 71 -2.11 1.43 -21.33
CA LYS A 71 -2.42 1.60 -22.75
C LYS A 71 -1.44 0.85 -23.66
N ASN A 72 -0.14 0.93 -23.37
CA ASN A 72 0.88 0.24 -24.17
C ASN A 72 0.74 -1.28 -24.06
N ASP A 73 0.51 -1.79 -22.85
CA ASP A 73 0.35 -3.22 -22.60
C ASP A 73 -0.95 -3.76 -23.23
N LEU A 74 -2.04 -3.01 -23.16
CA LEU A 74 -3.28 -3.33 -23.88
C LEU A 74 -3.04 -3.39 -25.40
N LYS A 75 -2.27 -2.46 -25.97
CA LYS A 75 -1.90 -2.48 -27.39
C LYS A 75 -1.11 -3.74 -27.77
N ASN A 76 -0.23 -4.21 -26.88
CA ASN A 76 0.57 -5.43 -27.02
C ASN A 76 -0.21 -6.74 -26.71
N ASP A 77 -1.55 -6.69 -26.66
CA ASP A 77 -2.43 -7.83 -26.40
C ASP A 77 -2.22 -8.51 -25.04
N ILE A 78 -1.67 -7.78 -24.07
CA ILE A 78 -1.67 -8.20 -22.68
C ILE A 78 -3.09 -8.15 -22.16
N THR A 79 -3.51 -9.24 -21.53
CA THR A 79 -4.88 -9.44 -21.04
C THR A 79 -4.96 -9.70 -19.54
N ASN A 80 -3.82 -9.93 -18.88
CA ASN A 80 -3.71 -10.14 -17.44
C ASN A 80 -2.86 -9.01 -16.87
N PHE A 81 -3.43 -8.21 -15.98
CA PHE A 81 -2.81 -7.02 -15.41
C PHE A 81 -2.77 -7.15 -13.90
N ASN A 82 -1.61 -6.94 -13.31
CA ASN A 82 -1.49 -6.87 -11.86
C ASN A 82 -1.49 -5.40 -11.45
N LEU A 83 -2.48 -4.98 -10.69
CA LEU A 83 -2.63 -3.62 -10.20
C LEU A 83 -2.33 -3.62 -8.70
N ILE A 84 -1.39 -2.79 -8.26
CA ILE A 84 -1.16 -2.54 -6.83
C ILE A 84 -1.52 -1.09 -6.51
N GLY A 85 -2.28 -0.92 -5.43
CA GLY A 85 -2.59 0.38 -4.86
C GLY A 85 -3.11 0.21 -3.44
N SER A 86 -2.97 1.21 -2.58
CA SER A 86 -3.58 1.15 -1.24
C SER A 86 -5.10 1.08 -1.36
N LYS A 87 -5.78 0.50 -0.35
CA LYS A 87 -7.24 0.60 -0.25
C LYS A 87 -7.65 2.07 -0.40
N ASN A 88 -8.58 2.33 -1.31
CA ASN A 88 -9.13 3.66 -1.67
C ASN A 88 -8.23 4.61 -2.49
N SER A 89 -7.02 4.17 -2.90
CA SER A 89 -6.19 4.91 -3.87
C SER A 89 -6.86 5.07 -5.23
N ASP A 90 -6.18 5.77 -6.16
CA ASP A 90 -6.62 5.91 -7.55
C ASP A 90 -6.99 4.59 -8.23
N ILE A 91 -6.48 3.44 -7.72
CA ILE A 91 -6.90 2.11 -8.17
C ILE A 91 -8.39 1.87 -7.98
N GLU A 92 -9.00 2.25 -6.85
CA GLU A 92 -10.43 2.05 -6.60
C GLU A 92 -11.26 3.01 -7.44
N GLN A 93 -10.79 4.25 -7.61
CA GLN A 93 -11.43 5.18 -8.55
C GLN A 93 -11.37 4.65 -9.99
N PHE A 94 -10.25 4.06 -10.39
CA PHE A 94 -10.07 3.42 -11.69
C PHE A 94 -11.00 2.22 -11.87
N ILE A 95 -11.03 1.29 -10.91
CA ILE A 95 -11.94 0.14 -10.90
C ILE A 95 -13.41 0.59 -10.96
N GLN A 96 -13.78 1.58 -10.16
CA GLN A 96 -15.14 2.12 -10.13
C GLN A 96 -15.51 2.81 -11.45
N SER A 97 -14.56 3.50 -12.08
CA SER A 97 -14.75 4.14 -13.38
C SER A 97 -14.99 3.11 -14.48
N ILE A 98 -14.23 2.00 -14.49
CA ILE A 98 -14.47 0.89 -15.42
C ILE A 98 -15.81 0.21 -15.13
N SER A 99 -16.12 -0.05 -13.86
CA SER A 99 -17.36 -0.73 -13.45
C SER A 99 -18.62 0.07 -13.79
N ASN A 100 -18.55 1.40 -13.76
CA ASN A 100 -19.66 2.28 -14.12
C ASN A 100 -19.72 2.62 -15.62
N TYR A 101 -18.73 2.19 -16.40
CA TYR A 101 -18.69 2.51 -17.82
C TYR A 101 -19.71 1.67 -18.59
N LYS A 102 -20.84 2.29 -18.97
CA LYS A 102 -22.02 1.62 -19.53
C LYS A 102 -21.74 0.65 -20.69
N LYS A 103 -20.69 0.89 -21.47
CA LYS A 103 -20.32 0.07 -22.63
C LYS A 103 -19.60 -1.23 -22.28
N LEU A 104 -19.10 -1.35 -21.05
CA LEU A 104 -18.35 -2.52 -20.58
C LEU A 104 -19.11 -3.19 -19.42
N LYS A 105 -19.17 -4.51 -19.47
CA LYS A 105 -19.61 -5.36 -18.37
C LYS A 105 -18.41 -5.86 -17.61
N THR A 106 -18.50 -5.72 -16.30
CA THR A 106 -17.45 -6.09 -15.36
C THR A 106 -17.96 -7.16 -14.40
N ILE A 107 -17.04 -7.97 -13.88
CA ILE A 107 -17.27 -8.94 -12.82
C ILE A 107 -16.24 -8.68 -11.74
N THR A 108 -16.63 -8.76 -10.47
CA THR A 108 -15.69 -8.71 -9.35
C THR A 108 -15.74 -10.02 -8.58
N ILE A 109 -14.57 -10.62 -8.37
CA ILE A 109 -14.38 -11.91 -7.72
C ILE A 109 -13.48 -11.72 -6.52
N ASP A 110 -13.90 -12.24 -5.37
CA ASP A 110 -13.03 -12.36 -4.20
C ASP A 110 -12.15 -13.61 -4.34
N ALA A 111 -10.83 -13.45 -4.19
CA ALA A 111 -9.86 -14.50 -4.45
C ALA A 111 -10.03 -15.73 -3.54
N ALA A 112 -10.32 -15.52 -2.25
CA ALA A 112 -10.52 -16.61 -1.30
C ALA A 112 -11.81 -17.40 -1.62
N LYS A 113 -12.90 -16.68 -1.92
CA LYS A 113 -14.16 -17.31 -2.32
C LYS A 113 -14.03 -18.09 -3.63
N PHE A 114 -13.23 -17.59 -4.58
CA PHE A 114 -12.97 -18.28 -5.83
C PHE A 114 -12.27 -19.63 -5.61
N ILE A 115 -11.19 -19.67 -4.82
CA ILE A 115 -10.49 -20.92 -4.49
C ILE A 115 -11.47 -21.91 -3.83
N ASN A 116 -12.23 -21.45 -2.84
CA ASN A 116 -13.22 -22.29 -2.17
C ASN A 116 -14.27 -22.84 -3.15
N SER A 117 -14.69 -22.04 -4.15
CA SER A 117 -15.65 -22.48 -5.15
C SER A 117 -15.09 -23.49 -6.17
N LEU A 118 -13.77 -23.50 -6.40
CA LEU A 118 -13.14 -24.49 -7.28
C LEU A 118 -13.01 -25.86 -6.62
N ASN A 119 -12.91 -25.90 -5.29
CA ASN A 119 -12.82 -27.12 -4.51
C ASN A 119 -14.20 -27.71 -4.16
N ASN A 120 -15.26 -26.91 -4.29
CA ASN A 120 -16.62 -27.32 -3.94
C ASN A 120 -17.41 -27.76 -5.19
N ASN A 121 -17.66 -29.06 -5.30
CA ASN A 121 -18.35 -29.66 -6.44
C ASN A 121 -19.88 -29.71 -6.29
N ASN A 122 -20.44 -29.09 -5.25
CA ASN A 122 -21.88 -29.12 -5.00
C ASN A 122 -22.64 -28.02 -5.76
N ASN A 123 -21.93 -27.01 -6.29
CA ASN A 123 -22.52 -25.88 -7.00
C ASN A 123 -21.60 -25.42 -8.13
N VAL A 124 -22.18 -24.68 -9.08
CA VAL A 124 -21.45 -23.93 -10.11
C VAL A 124 -20.38 -23.05 -9.46
N ASN A 125 -19.17 -23.02 -10.04
CA ASN A 125 -18.08 -22.23 -9.47
C ASN A 125 -18.39 -20.72 -9.54
N LEU A 126 -17.69 -19.93 -8.73
CA LEU A 126 -17.99 -18.50 -8.58
C LEU A 126 -17.84 -17.74 -9.91
N LEU A 127 -16.77 -18.03 -10.68
CA LEU A 127 -16.52 -17.39 -11.96
C LEU A 127 -17.64 -17.65 -12.97
N THR A 128 -18.05 -18.91 -13.12
CA THR A 128 -19.14 -19.30 -14.03
C THR A 128 -20.45 -18.62 -13.64
N SER A 129 -20.77 -18.59 -12.34
CA SER A 129 -21.98 -17.95 -11.84
C SER A 129 -22.02 -16.46 -12.16
N GLU A 130 -20.89 -15.77 -12.05
CA GLU A 130 -20.80 -14.33 -12.35
C GLU A 130 -20.79 -14.04 -13.86
N ILE A 131 -20.19 -14.91 -14.68
CA ILE A 131 -20.26 -14.78 -16.14
C ILE A 131 -21.71 -14.89 -16.61
N ILE A 132 -22.48 -15.84 -16.07
CA ILE A 132 -23.91 -15.99 -16.36
C ILE A 132 -24.66 -14.69 -16.02
N LYS A 133 -24.37 -14.08 -14.85
CA LYS A 133 -24.98 -12.80 -14.45
C LYS A 133 -24.59 -11.63 -15.35
N SER A 134 -23.35 -11.61 -15.86
CA SER A 134 -22.82 -10.53 -16.71
C SER A 134 -23.48 -10.44 -18.09
N LYS A 135 -24.04 -11.57 -18.58
CA LYS A 135 -24.69 -11.72 -19.89
C LYS A 135 -23.79 -11.48 -21.12
N VAL A 136 -22.47 -11.53 -20.93
CA VAL A 136 -21.46 -11.36 -21.99
C VAL A 136 -20.42 -12.46 -21.91
N ASN A 137 -19.75 -12.75 -23.04
CA ASN A 137 -18.72 -13.79 -23.10
C ASN A 137 -17.33 -13.32 -22.68
N ASN A 138 -17.05 -12.01 -22.79
CA ASN A 138 -15.76 -11.41 -22.46
C ASN A 138 -15.92 -10.21 -21.51
N PRO A 139 -16.39 -10.42 -20.27
CA PRO A 139 -16.42 -9.37 -19.27
C PRO A 139 -14.99 -8.97 -18.87
N ILE A 140 -14.83 -7.75 -18.34
CA ILE A 140 -13.62 -7.41 -17.57
C ILE A 140 -13.74 -8.06 -16.19
N ILE A 141 -12.71 -8.76 -15.76
CA ILE A 141 -12.71 -9.53 -14.50
C ILE A 141 -11.76 -8.85 -13.51
N PHE A 142 -12.29 -8.42 -12.37
CA PHE A 142 -11.52 -7.93 -11.24
C PHE A 142 -11.38 -9.03 -10.19
N ILE A 143 -10.16 -9.32 -9.77
CA ILE A 143 -9.89 -10.27 -8.68
C ILE A 143 -9.33 -9.48 -7.51
N LYS A 144 -10.12 -9.39 -6.43
CA LYS A 144 -9.80 -8.62 -5.22
C LYS A 144 -9.33 -9.52 -4.08
N ASN A 145 -8.70 -8.90 -3.08
CA ASN A 145 -8.24 -9.55 -1.84
C ASN A 145 -7.23 -10.68 -2.08
N ILE A 146 -6.36 -10.52 -3.08
CA ILE A 146 -5.32 -11.52 -3.37
C ILE A 146 -4.20 -11.44 -2.31
N SER A 147 -3.87 -10.23 -1.82
CA SER A 147 -2.81 -10.01 -0.84
C SER A 147 -3.02 -10.75 0.50
N THR A 148 -4.25 -11.16 0.83
CA THR A 148 -4.56 -11.89 2.07
C THR A 148 -4.30 -13.39 1.98
N LEU A 149 -3.91 -13.90 0.80
CA LEU A 149 -3.71 -15.32 0.54
C LEU A 149 -2.24 -15.74 0.69
N SER A 150 -2.02 -17.04 0.93
CA SER A 150 -0.68 -17.63 0.91
C SER A 150 -0.06 -17.61 -0.50
N PRO A 151 1.28 -17.59 -0.63
CA PRO A 151 1.98 -17.67 -1.92
C PRO A 151 1.48 -18.78 -2.86
N GLU A 152 1.23 -19.96 -2.31
CA GLU A 152 0.75 -21.14 -3.07
C GLU A 152 -0.62 -20.88 -3.70
N HIS A 153 -1.56 -20.31 -2.93
CA HIS A 153 -2.89 -19.96 -3.40
C HIS A 153 -2.86 -18.87 -4.46
N ILE A 154 -1.96 -17.89 -4.35
CA ILE A 154 -1.81 -16.84 -5.35
C ILE A 154 -1.30 -17.43 -6.67
N ASN A 155 -0.24 -18.25 -6.61
CA ASN A 155 0.29 -18.94 -7.80
C ASN A 155 -0.74 -19.84 -8.45
N PHE A 156 -1.56 -20.54 -7.66
CA PHE A 156 -2.66 -21.32 -8.16
C PHE A 156 -3.67 -20.47 -8.96
N ILE A 157 -4.11 -19.33 -8.42
CA ILE A 157 -5.01 -18.41 -9.13
C ILE A 157 -4.38 -17.93 -10.45
N PHE A 158 -3.12 -17.48 -10.41
CA PHE A 158 -2.44 -17.01 -11.63
C PHE A 158 -2.37 -18.09 -12.70
N ASN A 159 -2.06 -19.33 -12.32
CA ASN A 159 -2.06 -20.45 -13.26
C ASN A 159 -3.44 -20.68 -13.88
N GLN A 160 -4.51 -20.67 -13.08
CA GLN A 160 -5.89 -20.82 -13.59
C GLN A 160 -6.27 -19.74 -14.61
N PHE A 161 -5.88 -18.49 -14.38
CA PHE A 161 -6.20 -17.39 -15.30
C PHE A 161 -5.22 -17.26 -16.48
N ASN A 162 -4.02 -17.83 -16.39
CA ASN A 162 -3.05 -17.89 -17.49
C ASN A 162 -3.41 -18.95 -18.54
N THR A 163 -4.02 -20.09 -18.15
CA THR A 163 -4.49 -21.11 -19.11
C THR A 163 -5.66 -20.59 -19.97
N LYS A 164 -6.33 -19.52 -19.54
CA LYS A 164 -7.53 -18.92 -20.17
C LYS A 164 -8.73 -19.86 -20.31
N LYS A 165 -8.65 -21.07 -19.72
CA LYS A 165 -9.72 -22.06 -19.66
C LYS A 165 -9.81 -22.55 -18.23
N ILE A 166 -10.95 -22.29 -17.60
CA ILE A 166 -11.18 -22.66 -16.21
C ILE A 166 -12.31 -23.68 -16.20
N LYS A 167 -12.05 -24.85 -15.64
CA LYS A 167 -13.03 -25.94 -15.59
C LYS A 167 -14.02 -25.70 -14.45
N ASP A 168 -15.30 -25.72 -14.77
CA ASP A 168 -16.37 -25.84 -13.80
C ASP A 168 -16.62 -27.33 -13.53
N GLN A 169 -16.27 -27.82 -12.35
CA GLN A 169 -16.40 -29.24 -12.02
C GLN A 169 -17.88 -29.66 -11.91
N TYR A 170 -18.75 -28.75 -11.44
CA TYR A 170 -20.18 -29.02 -11.29
C TYR A 170 -20.90 -29.13 -12.64
N LEU A 171 -20.56 -28.26 -13.60
CA LEU A 171 -21.10 -28.34 -14.97
C LEU A 171 -20.24 -29.18 -15.93
N ASN A 172 -19.12 -29.72 -15.45
CA ASN A 172 -18.09 -30.39 -16.24
C ASN A 172 -17.77 -29.67 -17.57
N LEU A 173 -17.66 -28.33 -17.51
CA LEU A 173 -17.58 -27.46 -18.67
C LEU A 173 -16.39 -26.51 -18.55
N ASP A 174 -15.65 -26.35 -19.66
CA ASP A 174 -14.53 -25.40 -19.73
C ASP A 174 -15.04 -24.00 -20.06
N ILE A 175 -14.88 -23.08 -19.11
CA ILE A 175 -15.19 -21.67 -19.30
C ILE A 175 -13.99 -20.99 -19.96
N ASN A 176 -14.19 -20.48 -21.17
CA ASN A 176 -13.15 -19.81 -21.95
C ASN A 176 -13.15 -18.29 -21.70
N ILE A 177 -12.06 -17.79 -21.14
CA ILE A 177 -11.85 -16.37 -20.83
C ILE A 177 -10.76 -15.72 -21.71
N LYS A 178 -10.39 -16.32 -22.85
CA LYS A 178 -9.33 -15.81 -23.74
C LYS A 178 -9.52 -14.35 -24.17
N LYS A 179 -10.77 -13.93 -24.38
CA LYS A 179 -11.12 -12.57 -24.82
C LYS A 179 -11.38 -11.60 -23.66
N SER A 180 -11.34 -12.09 -22.43
CA SER A 180 -11.55 -11.28 -21.22
C SER A 180 -10.25 -10.61 -20.79
N ILE A 181 -10.36 -9.39 -20.29
CA ILE A 181 -9.25 -8.70 -19.61
C ILE A 181 -9.41 -8.90 -18.11
N VAL A 182 -8.34 -9.32 -17.46
CA VAL A 182 -8.30 -9.68 -16.04
C VAL A 182 -7.38 -8.71 -15.30
N PHE A 183 -7.91 -8.10 -14.25
CA PHE A 183 -7.18 -7.22 -13.34
C PHE A 183 -7.08 -7.87 -11.96
N PHE A 184 -5.87 -8.25 -11.57
CA PHE A 184 -5.53 -8.73 -10.23
C PHE A 184 -5.22 -7.54 -9.33
N ILE A 185 -5.98 -7.35 -8.26
CA ILE A 185 -5.90 -6.17 -7.40
C ILE A 185 -5.24 -6.54 -6.07
N PHE A 186 -4.16 -5.82 -5.78
CA PHE A 186 -3.32 -6.01 -4.61
C PHE A 186 -3.33 -4.74 -3.75
N ASN A 187 -3.63 -4.90 -2.46
CA ASN A 187 -3.58 -3.81 -1.49
C ASN A 187 -2.17 -3.60 -0.95
N GLU A 188 -1.47 -4.72 -0.78
CA GLU A 188 -0.11 -4.82 -0.28
C GLU A 188 0.65 -5.83 -1.12
N TYR A 189 1.97 -5.65 -1.18
CA TYR A 189 2.80 -6.52 -1.98
C TYR A 189 3.05 -7.86 -1.27
N ASN A 190 2.97 -8.96 -2.03
CA ASN A 190 3.32 -10.29 -1.55
C ASN A 190 4.61 -10.79 -2.25
N ASN A 191 5.63 -11.12 -1.45
CA ASN A 191 6.95 -11.58 -1.92
C ASN A 191 6.90 -12.80 -2.86
N ALA A 192 5.79 -13.52 -2.92
CA ALA A 192 5.56 -14.59 -3.88
C ALA A 192 5.56 -14.15 -5.36
N LEU A 193 5.40 -12.84 -5.62
CA LEU A 193 5.03 -12.32 -6.94
C LEU A 193 6.16 -11.58 -7.68
N ILE A 194 7.41 -11.82 -7.29
CA ILE A 194 8.60 -11.07 -7.76
C ILE A 194 8.76 -11.07 -9.28
N ASN A 195 8.24 -12.09 -9.97
CA ASN A 195 8.39 -12.27 -11.41
C ASN A 195 7.23 -11.71 -12.24
N HIS A 196 6.28 -11.00 -11.63
CA HIS A 196 5.11 -10.48 -12.34
C HIS A 196 5.23 -8.98 -12.61
N ASN A 197 4.79 -8.52 -13.77
CA ASN A 197 4.71 -7.10 -14.09
C ASN A 197 3.52 -6.48 -13.35
N PHE A 198 3.75 -5.36 -12.67
CA PHE A 198 2.71 -4.63 -11.95
C PHE A 198 2.55 -3.20 -12.46
N HIS A 199 1.31 -2.76 -12.54
CA HIS A 199 0.92 -1.37 -12.73
C HIS A 199 0.63 -0.76 -11.35
N MET A 200 1.53 0.08 -10.91
CA MET A 200 1.51 0.66 -9.57
C MET A 200 0.79 1.99 -9.61
N PHE A 201 -0.29 2.15 -8.87
CA PHE A 201 -0.91 3.45 -8.66
C PHE A 201 -0.07 4.25 -7.65
N GLU A 202 0.48 5.39 -8.10
CA GLU A 202 1.36 6.25 -7.31
C GLU A 202 0.63 6.85 -6.09
N GLU A 203 1.37 7.16 -5.03
CA GLU A 203 0.80 7.98 -3.95
C GLU A 203 0.70 9.43 -4.43
N ILE A 204 -0.53 9.95 -4.49
CA ILE A 204 -0.85 11.31 -4.92
C ILE A 204 0.03 12.32 -4.18
N LYS A 205 0.62 13.26 -4.93
CA LYS A 205 1.47 14.33 -4.37
C LYS A 205 0.68 15.17 -3.37
N PHE A 206 1.37 15.85 -2.45
CA PHE A 206 0.70 16.61 -1.40
C PHE A 206 -0.27 17.67 -1.98
N ASN A 207 0.17 18.47 -2.95
CA ASN A 207 -0.66 19.52 -3.55
C ASN A 207 -1.89 18.96 -4.30
N GLU A 208 -1.70 17.87 -5.04
CA GLU A 208 -2.75 17.19 -5.80
C GLU A 208 -3.81 16.60 -4.85
N LYS A 209 -3.39 16.16 -3.67
CA LYS A 209 -4.25 15.66 -2.61
C LYS A 209 -5.10 16.77 -2.02
N ILE A 210 -4.50 17.92 -1.69
CA ILE A 210 -5.22 19.11 -1.22
C ILE A 210 -6.23 19.56 -2.26
N GLU A 211 -5.84 19.62 -3.53
CA GLU A 211 -6.73 19.98 -4.63
C GLU A 211 -7.92 19.00 -4.74
N THR A 212 -7.66 17.70 -4.60
CA THR A 212 -8.71 16.67 -4.63
C THR A 212 -9.70 16.84 -3.48
N LEU A 213 -9.21 17.12 -2.26
CA LEU A 213 -10.07 17.35 -1.10
C LEU A 213 -10.96 18.59 -1.30
N LEU A 214 -10.38 19.71 -1.72
CA LEU A 214 -11.09 20.99 -1.92
C LEU A 214 -12.08 20.94 -3.08
N LYS A 215 -11.65 20.49 -4.26
CA LYS A 215 -12.47 20.59 -5.49
C LYS A 215 -13.45 19.44 -5.68
N ARG A 216 -13.22 18.29 -5.05
CA ARG A 216 -13.99 17.07 -5.32
C ARG A 216 -14.65 16.48 -4.08
N GLU A 217 -13.92 16.30 -2.99
CA GLU A 217 -14.45 15.57 -1.84
C GLU A 217 -15.34 16.46 -0.95
N ILE A 218 -14.92 17.69 -0.62
CA ILE A 218 -15.73 18.65 0.15
C ILE A 218 -17.10 18.93 -0.52
N PRO A 219 -17.19 19.23 -1.83
CA PRO A 219 -18.48 19.43 -2.50
C PRO A 219 -19.39 18.21 -2.45
N LYS A 220 -18.84 16.99 -2.60
CA LYS A 220 -19.61 15.75 -2.49
C LYS A 220 -20.15 15.52 -1.08
N ILE A 221 -19.38 15.85 -0.05
CA ILE A 221 -19.81 15.70 1.35
C ILE A 221 -20.87 16.76 1.69
N ASN A 222 -20.68 18.01 1.28
CA ASN A 222 -21.69 19.08 1.39
C ASN A 222 -23.05 18.65 0.82
N GLN A 223 -23.06 18.05 -0.38
CA GLN A 223 -24.29 17.52 -0.99
C GLN A 223 -24.96 16.42 -0.14
N LYS A 224 -24.18 15.58 0.55
CA LYS A 224 -24.72 14.51 1.41
C LYS A 224 -25.31 15.06 2.71
N PHE A 225 -24.69 16.07 3.29
CA PHE A 225 -25.12 16.68 4.56
C PHE A 225 -26.06 17.88 4.36
N ASN A 226 -26.41 18.23 3.12
CA ASN A 226 -27.13 19.46 2.79
C ASN A 226 -26.51 20.71 3.43
N SER A 227 -25.18 20.79 3.44
CA SER A 227 -24.41 21.90 3.99
C SER A 227 -23.70 22.70 2.88
N ASN A 228 -23.16 23.88 3.24
CA ASN A 228 -22.40 24.74 2.34
C ASN A 228 -21.07 25.17 2.96
N ILE A 229 -20.38 24.23 3.60
CA ILE A 229 -19.11 24.48 4.29
C ILE A 229 -18.00 24.62 3.24
N GLN A 230 -17.20 25.68 3.36
CA GLN A 230 -16.06 25.93 2.48
C GLN A 230 -14.78 26.01 3.32
N PHE A 231 -13.70 25.44 2.79
CA PHE A 231 -12.38 25.47 3.42
C PHE A 231 -11.49 26.44 2.66
N THR A 232 -10.77 27.28 3.39
CA THR A 232 -9.60 28.00 2.88
C THR A 232 -8.41 27.06 2.76
N ASN A 233 -7.38 27.47 2.01
CA ASN A 233 -6.13 26.70 1.90
C ASN A 233 -5.49 26.46 3.28
N ASP A 234 -5.48 27.46 4.16
CA ASP A 234 -4.87 27.31 5.49
C ASP A 234 -5.67 26.35 6.38
N GLN A 235 -7.01 26.39 6.29
CA GLN A 235 -7.87 25.47 7.05
C GLN A 235 -7.73 24.03 6.60
N ILE A 236 -7.63 23.76 5.28
CA ILE A 236 -7.44 22.38 4.82
C ILE A 236 -6.03 21.88 5.16
N LEU A 237 -5.01 22.73 5.10
CA LEU A 237 -3.66 22.37 5.54
C LEU A 237 -3.63 22.04 7.03
N HIS A 238 -4.27 22.86 7.85
CA HIS A 238 -4.42 22.60 9.28
C HIS A 238 -5.18 21.29 9.56
N PHE A 239 -6.28 21.04 8.85
CA PHE A 239 -7.00 19.77 8.94
C PHE A 239 -6.10 18.57 8.60
N VAL A 240 -5.30 18.67 7.52
CA VAL A 240 -4.37 17.60 7.14
C VAL A 240 -3.26 17.40 8.17
N SER A 241 -2.75 18.46 8.80
CA SER A 241 -1.69 18.34 9.81
C SER A 241 -2.14 17.72 11.14
N LEU A 242 -3.43 17.81 11.47
CA LEU A 242 -4.02 17.09 12.61
C LEU A 242 -4.05 15.56 12.39
N ASN A 243 -4.02 15.11 11.14
CA ASN A 243 -4.08 13.70 10.78
C ASN A 243 -2.66 13.11 10.67
N LYS A 244 -2.36 12.08 11.49
CA LYS A 244 -1.05 11.38 11.44
C LYS A 244 -0.83 10.64 10.11
N ASN A 245 -1.83 9.90 9.65
CA ASN A 245 -1.78 9.26 8.35
C ASN A 245 -2.46 10.17 7.31
N GLN A 246 -1.65 10.85 6.53
CA GLN A 246 -2.10 11.84 5.54
C GLN A 246 -2.38 11.20 4.18
N CYS A 247 -2.53 9.88 4.08
CA CYS A 247 -3.07 9.25 2.87
C CYS A 247 -4.45 9.84 2.54
N LEU A 248 -4.72 10.05 1.24
CA LEU A 248 -5.96 10.71 0.79
C LEU A 248 -7.22 10.05 1.38
N ASP A 249 -7.20 8.76 1.64
CA ASP A 249 -8.38 8.01 2.07
C ASP A 249 -8.66 8.14 3.55
N ASN A 250 -7.61 8.11 4.37
CA ASN A 250 -7.70 8.49 5.77
C ASN A 250 -8.23 9.91 5.89
N LEU A 251 -7.75 10.82 5.04
CA LEU A 251 -8.25 12.21 5.01
C LEU A 251 -9.71 12.28 4.55
N LYS A 252 -10.16 11.50 3.56
CA LYS A 252 -11.57 11.45 3.14
C LYS A 252 -12.48 10.95 4.28
N SER A 253 -12.07 9.88 4.97
CA SER A 253 -12.81 9.34 6.12
C SER A 253 -12.85 10.36 7.26
N ALA A 254 -11.69 10.90 7.65
CA ALA A 254 -11.59 11.93 8.67
C ALA A 254 -12.41 13.18 8.31
N LEU A 255 -12.46 13.55 7.04
CA LEU A 255 -13.23 14.71 6.57
C LEU A 255 -14.73 14.44 6.69
N PHE A 256 -15.18 13.23 6.34
CA PHE A 256 -16.57 12.84 6.55
C PHE A 256 -16.96 12.84 8.04
N ASP A 257 -16.07 12.33 8.89
CA ASP A 257 -16.25 12.34 10.35
C ASP A 257 -16.27 13.77 10.90
N PHE A 258 -15.42 14.66 10.38
CA PHE A 258 -15.41 16.08 10.72
C PHE A 258 -16.71 16.77 10.33
N PHE A 259 -17.23 16.52 9.12
CA PHE A 259 -18.54 17.06 8.72
C PHE A 259 -19.67 16.54 9.61
N SER A 260 -19.61 15.28 10.02
CA SER A 260 -20.57 14.70 10.96
C SER A 260 -20.51 15.41 12.33
N TYR A 261 -19.31 15.71 12.81
CA TYR A 261 -19.09 16.51 14.02
C TYR A 261 -19.67 17.93 13.88
N LEU A 262 -19.33 18.64 12.79
CA LEU A 262 -19.85 19.99 12.55
C LEU A 262 -21.38 20.01 12.53
N ASN A 263 -22.01 19.04 11.88
CA ASN A 263 -23.47 18.92 11.84
C ASN A 263 -24.06 18.64 13.23
N LYS A 264 -23.47 17.72 13.99
CA LYS A 264 -23.90 17.39 15.37
C LYS A 264 -23.83 18.61 16.30
N HIS A 265 -22.82 19.47 16.12
CA HIS A 265 -22.60 20.66 16.94
C HIS A 265 -23.17 21.94 16.31
N ASN A 266 -23.92 21.85 15.20
CA ASN A 266 -24.49 22.98 14.45
C ASN A 266 -23.46 24.06 14.07
N ILE A 267 -22.22 23.66 13.75
CA ILE A 267 -21.14 24.58 13.38
C ILE A 267 -21.18 24.82 11.87
N SER A 268 -21.48 26.06 11.48
CA SER A 268 -21.53 26.49 10.07
C SER A 268 -20.31 27.29 9.64
N ASN A 269 -19.64 27.97 10.58
CA ASN A 269 -18.44 28.77 10.31
C ASN A 269 -17.19 28.08 10.87
N LEU A 270 -16.23 27.78 10.00
CA LEU A 270 -15.01 27.08 10.37
C LEU A 270 -14.02 28.03 11.04
N ASN A 271 -13.65 27.73 12.28
CA ASN A 271 -12.53 28.36 12.98
C ASN A 271 -11.53 27.27 13.43
N ILE A 272 -10.33 27.70 13.85
CA ILE A 272 -9.27 26.79 14.32
C ILE A 272 -9.74 25.96 15.53
N GLU A 273 -10.56 26.55 16.41
CA GLU A 273 -11.11 25.85 17.58
C GLU A 273 -11.97 24.64 17.21
N ALA A 274 -12.81 24.73 16.16
CA ALA A 274 -13.61 23.62 15.70
C ALA A 274 -12.77 22.42 15.27
N PHE A 275 -11.62 22.67 14.62
CA PHE A 275 -10.67 21.61 14.24
C PHE A 275 -10.01 20.97 15.46
N ASN A 276 -9.55 21.77 16.41
CA ASN A 276 -8.91 21.26 17.62
C ASN A 276 -9.88 20.50 18.53
N ASN A 277 -11.11 21.00 18.68
CA ASN A 277 -12.15 20.33 19.45
C ASN A 277 -12.53 19.00 18.81
N TRP A 278 -12.73 18.99 17.49
CA TRP A 278 -12.92 17.75 16.74
C TRP A 278 -11.75 16.77 16.96
N ASP A 279 -10.51 17.21 16.82
CA ASP A 279 -9.33 16.36 16.99
C ASP A 279 -9.22 15.79 18.41
N SER A 280 -9.68 16.53 19.42
CA SER A 280 -9.72 16.09 20.82
C SER A 280 -10.83 15.08 21.11
N GLU A 281 -11.99 15.21 20.45
CA GLU A 281 -13.15 14.33 20.62
C GLU A 281 -13.06 13.05 19.76
N ASN A 282 -12.25 13.06 18.70
CA ASN A 282 -12.20 11.95 17.76
C ASN A 282 -11.19 10.86 18.16
N THR A 283 -11.74 9.67 18.37
CA THR A 283 -11.01 8.42 18.65
C THR A 283 -10.49 7.71 17.39
N TYR A 284 -10.63 8.30 16.20
CA TYR A 284 -10.14 7.71 14.93
C TYR A 284 -8.62 7.42 14.98
N LYS A 285 -7.87 8.09 15.86
CA LYS A 285 -6.45 7.84 16.13
C LYS A 285 -6.15 6.45 16.73
N GLU A 286 -7.13 5.75 17.30
CA GLU A 286 -6.91 4.49 18.04
C GLU A 286 -7.35 3.22 17.29
N GLN A 287 -8.20 3.30 16.27
CA GLN A 287 -8.86 2.11 15.71
C GLN A 287 -8.10 1.33 14.63
N ASN A 288 -6.86 1.71 14.27
CA ASN A 288 -6.09 1.02 13.22
C ASN A 288 -4.66 0.62 13.60
N ASN A 289 -4.37 0.36 14.89
CA ASN A 289 -3.42 -0.68 15.33
C ASN A 289 -3.42 -0.78 16.86
N ASN A 290 -3.75 -1.96 17.37
CA ASN A 290 -3.55 -2.40 18.76
C ASN A 290 -2.04 -2.58 19.08
N GLU A 291 -1.22 -1.58 18.78
CA GLU A 291 0.10 -1.43 19.39
C GLU A 291 0.12 -0.06 20.04
N SER A 292 -0.01 -0.06 21.37
CA SER A 292 0.25 1.09 22.20
C SER A 292 1.52 1.81 21.71
N ASN A 293 1.34 3.01 21.15
CA ASN A 293 2.37 3.96 20.71
C ASN A 293 3.17 4.47 21.92
N ILE A 294 3.88 3.57 22.61
CA ILE A 294 4.79 3.95 23.67
C ILE A 294 6.12 4.24 22.99
N GLN A 295 6.42 5.53 22.78
CA GLN A 295 7.79 5.93 22.46
C GLN A 295 8.73 5.36 23.52
N LYS A 296 9.59 4.45 23.07
CA LYS A 296 10.60 3.79 23.89
C LYS A 296 11.98 4.09 23.30
N PRO A 297 13.01 4.24 24.15
CA PRO A 297 14.39 4.33 23.68
C PRO A 297 14.78 3.09 22.87
N GLY A 298 15.48 3.30 21.76
CA GLY A 298 15.81 2.27 20.78
C GLY A 298 14.77 2.07 19.67
N LEU A 299 13.69 2.87 19.63
CA LEU A 299 12.73 2.87 18.51
C LEU A 299 13.00 4.06 17.58
N VAL A 300 13.29 3.78 16.32
CA VAL A 300 13.65 4.79 15.31
C VAL A 300 13.00 4.46 13.97
N ASN A 301 12.40 5.46 13.32
CA ASN A 301 11.85 5.27 11.97
C ASN A 301 12.97 5.07 10.95
N ILE A 302 12.70 4.20 9.98
CA ILE A 302 13.53 3.96 8.82
C ILE A 302 12.67 3.99 7.56
N ILE A 303 13.24 4.54 6.49
CA ILE A 303 12.57 4.62 5.18
C ILE A 303 13.21 3.57 4.27
N GLY A 304 12.45 2.54 3.95
CA GLY A 304 12.84 1.53 2.97
C GLY A 304 12.25 1.85 1.59
N VAL A 305 12.87 1.31 0.55
CA VAL A 305 12.29 1.28 -0.80
C VAL A 305 12.26 -0.15 -1.24
N SER A 306 11.09 -0.61 -1.67
CA SER A 306 10.96 -1.95 -2.23
C SER A 306 11.73 -2.01 -3.55
N PRO A 307 12.73 -2.89 -3.69
CA PRO A 307 13.53 -3.02 -4.91
C PRO A 307 12.70 -3.51 -6.11
N PHE A 308 11.53 -4.08 -5.84
CA PHE A 308 10.67 -4.67 -6.85
C PHE A 308 9.64 -3.70 -7.43
N TYR A 309 9.23 -2.66 -6.69
CA TYR A 309 8.08 -1.82 -7.08
C TYR A 309 8.32 -0.33 -7.01
N ASN A 310 9.56 0.09 -6.73
CA ASN A 310 9.93 1.50 -6.67
C ASN A 310 8.95 2.29 -5.75
N LYS A 311 8.58 1.71 -4.61
CA LYS A 311 7.72 2.34 -3.60
C LYS A 311 8.45 2.40 -2.28
N ALA A 312 8.41 3.58 -1.66
CA ALA A 312 8.92 3.76 -0.32
C ALA A 312 7.90 3.36 0.75
N PHE A 313 8.39 2.85 1.86
CA PHE A 313 7.63 2.55 3.06
C PHE A 313 8.38 3.05 4.29
N ILE A 314 7.65 3.24 5.39
CA ILE A 314 8.25 3.60 6.68
C ILE A 314 8.04 2.42 7.61
N SER A 315 9.12 1.98 8.22
CA SER A 315 9.14 0.94 9.26
C SER A 315 9.83 1.52 10.51
N LYS A 316 9.78 0.79 11.62
CA LYS A 316 10.50 1.13 12.85
C LYS A 316 11.56 0.07 13.13
N ILE A 317 12.80 0.51 13.26
CA ILE A 317 13.85 -0.28 13.90
C ILE A 317 13.56 -0.31 15.39
N ILE A 318 13.65 -1.51 15.96
CA ILE A 318 13.51 -1.77 17.38
C ILE A 318 14.85 -2.35 17.85
N THR A 319 15.55 -1.60 18.70
CA THR A 319 16.83 -2.00 19.29
C THR A 319 16.65 -2.29 20.78
N GLN A 320 17.03 -3.51 21.17
CA GLN A 320 17.05 -3.96 22.56
C GLN A 320 18.43 -4.50 22.92
N PHE A 321 18.73 -4.58 24.22
CA PHE A 321 19.92 -5.30 24.65
C PHE A 321 19.69 -6.81 24.44
N SER A 322 20.68 -7.47 23.86
CA SER A 322 20.70 -8.93 23.76
C SER A 322 20.89 -9.55 25.15
N SER A 323 20.40 -10.78 25.32
CA SER A 323 20.72 -11.61 26.49
C SER A 323 22.15 -12.17 26.41
N SER A 324 22.76 -12.18 25.23
CA SER A 324 24.17 -12.52 25.00
C SER A 324 25.01 -11.27 24.70
N ASN A 325 26.33 -11.45 24.65
CA ASN A 325 27.25 -10.39 24.18
C ASN A 325 27.24 -10.23 22.65
N ASP A 326 26.54 -11.12 21.93
CA ASP A 326 26.47 -11.14 20.48
C ASP A 326 25.25 -10.34 19.98
N ASP A 327 25.43 -9.72 18.81
CA ASP A 327 24.36 -9.01 18.12
C ASP A 327 23.43 -10.02 17.43
N MET A 328 22.12 -9.87 17.63
CA MET A 328 21.08 -10.71 17.03
C MET A 328 20.23 -9.87 16.08
N ILE A 329 20.24 -10.23 14.80
CA ILE A 329 19.45 -9.53 13.76
C ILE A 329 18.22 -10.38 13.46
N LEU A 330 17.06 -9.94 13.95
CA LEU A 330 15.77 -10.65 13.86
C LEU A 330 14.88 -10.11 12.74
N MET A 331 15.49 -9.59 11.67
CA MET A 331 14.80 -9.13 10.46
C MET A 331 15.40 -9.81 9.23
N LYS A 332 14.67 -9.77 8.10
CA LYS A 332 15.20 -10.25 6.82
C LYS A 332 16.45 -9.44 6.46
N SER A 333 17.61 -10.08 6.57
CA SER A 333 18.92 -9.46 6.40
C SER A 333 19.71 -10.16 5.30
N ASN A 334 20.52 -9.37 4.60
CA ASN A 334 21.57 -9.84 3.69
C ASN A 334 22.94 -9.46 4.27
N ASP A 335 24.02 -9.84 3.59
CA ASP A 335 25.38 -9.51 4.04
C ASP A 335 25.60 -8.00 4.20
N ASP A 336 24.98 -7.18 3.33
CA ASP A 336 25.04 -5.72 3.44
C ASP A 336 24.40 -5.19 4.73
N MET A 337 23.26 -5.76 5.15
CA MET A 337 22.60 -5.39 6.40
C MET A 337 23.44 -5.79 7.61
N ASN A 338 24.02 -7.00 7.59
CA ASN A 338 24.92 -7.45 8.65
C ASN A 338 26.14 -6.54 8.80
N LEU A 339 26.73 -6.13 7.68
CA LEU A 339 27.82 -5.15 7.65
C LEU A 339 27.36 -3.78 8.18
N SER A 340 26.18 -3.34 7.76
CA SER A 340 25.61 -2.05 8.18
C SER A 340 25.36 -1.96 9.68
N VAL A 341 24.90 -3.05 10.30
CA VAL A 341 24.74 -3.14 11.77
C VAL A 341 26.10 -3.02 12.48
N LYS A 342 27.14 -3.71 11.98
CA LYS A 342 28.49 -3.62 12.54
C LYS A 342 29.04 -2.19 12.47
N ILE A 343 28.98 -1.58 11.28
CA ILE A 343 29.42 -0.18 11.08
C ILE A 343 28.62 0.75 12.00
N ALA A 344 27.30 0.58 12.07
CA ALA A 344 26.44 1.42 12.90
C ALA A 344 26.79 1.34 14.39
N LYS A 345 27.12 0.14 14.88
CA LYS A 345 27.55 -0.09 16.27
C LYS A 345 28.90 0.56 16.56
N GLU A 346 29.89 0.38 15.69
CA GLU A 346 31.22 1.01 15.85
C GLU A 346 31.10 2.53 15.88
N VAL A 347 30.37 3.11 14.92
CA VAL A 347 30.12 4.56 14.90
C VAL A 347 29.40 4.99 16.18
N ALA A 348 28.34 4.31 16.60
CA ALA A 348 27.63 4.64 17.83
C ALA A 348 28.56 4.65 19.05
N TYR A 349 29.47 3.69 19.14
CA TYR A 349 30.41 3.56 20.25
C TYR A 349 31.44 4.68 20.26
N GLU A 350 32.01 5.04 19.12
CA GLU A 350 32.96 6.15 19.02
C GLU A 350 32.32 7.48 19.43
N TYR A 351 31.10 7.76 18.96
CA TYR A 351 30.34 8.94 19.36
C TYR A 351 30.05 8.97 20.86
N LEU A 352 29.68 7.84 21.45
CA LEU A 352 29.40 7.73 22.89
C LEU A 352 30.67 7.81 23.74
N LYS A 353 31.81 7.27 23.29
CA LYS A 353 33.10 7.42 23.98
C LYS A 353 33.51 8.89 24.05
N ALA A 354 33.32 9.64 22.97
CA ALA A 354 33.68 11.06 22.90
C ALA A 354 32.77 11.95 23.75
N ASN A 355 31.46 11.67 23.77
CA ASN A 355 30.46 12.58 24.35
C ASN A 355 29.85 12.10 25.69
N ASN A 356 29.78 10.79 25.93
CA ASN A 356 29.12 10.17 27.09
C ASN A 356 29.90 8.94 27.63
N PRO A 357 31.17 9.10 28.04
CA PRO A 357 32.05 7.98 28.38
C PRO A 357 31.58 7.13 29.57
N SER A 358 30.83 7.70 30.51
CA SER A 358 30.30 6.97 31.67
C SER A 358 29.18 5.98 31.30
N GLU A 359 28.32 6.38 30.37
CA GLU A 359 27.21 5.53 29.90
C GLU A 359 27.76 4.33 29.14
N ILE A 360 28.62 4.56 28.14
CA ILE A 360 29.13 3.48 27.28
C ILE A 360 29.92 2.41 28.06
N LYS A 361 30.64 2.79 29.12
CA LYS A 361 31.40 1.84 29.96
C LYS A 361 30.56 0.66 30.48
N HIS A 362 29.27 0.88 30.76
CA HIS A 362 28.35 -0.15 31.25
C HIS A 362 27.80 -1.07 30.13
N HIS A 363 28.07 -0.73 28.87
CA HIS A 363 27.46 -1.34 27.69
C HIS A 363 28.46 -1.83 26.63
N ILE A 364 29.78 -1.59 26.77
CA ILE A 364 30.82 -1.97 25.79
C ILE A 364 30.73 -3.43 25.32
N ASN A 365 30.42 -4.36 26.24
CA ASN A 365 30.36 -5.80 25.93
C ASN A 365 28.95 -6.33 25.62
N LYS A 366 27.91 -5.47 25.60
CA LYS A 366 26.55 -5.96 25.36
C LYS A 366 26.28 -6.10 23.87
N GLY A 367 25.64 -7.21 23.51
CA GLY A 367 25.05 -7.40 22.19
C GLY A 367 23.74 -6.61 22.05
N PHE A 368 23.33 -6.35 20.82
CA PHE A 368 22.02 -5.77 20.52
C PHE A 368 21.13 -6.76 19.78
N CYS A 369 19.88 -6.85 20.20
CA CYS A 369 18.82 -7.46 19.42
C CYS A 369 18.17 -6.37 18.56
N ILE A 370 18.24 -6.50 17.24
CA ILE A 370 17.72 -5.53 16.28
C ILE A 370 16.66 -6.20 15.42
N SER A 371 15.44 -5.65 15.44
CA SER A 371 14.31 -6.10 14.63
C SER A 371 13.59 -4.92 13.99
N THR A 372 12.65 -5.22 13.12
CA THR A 372 11.70 -4.25 12.55
C THR A 372 10.28 -4.62 12.95
N ASN A 373 9.39 -3.62 13.01
CA ASN A 373 7.96 -3.87 13.21
C ASN A 373 7.29 -4.58 12.01
N ASP A 374 7.92 -4.52 10.83
CA ASP A 374 7.54 -5.31 9.66
C ASP A 374 8.71 -6.21 9.26
N ILE A 375 8.62 -7.50 9.62
CA ILE A 375 9.66 -8.52 9.40
C ILE A 375 9.89 -8.78 7.90
N ASN A 376 8.90 -8.47 7.05
CA ASN A 376 8.94 -8.74 5.61
C ASN A 376 9.49 -7.59 4.77
N SER A 377 9.65 -6.41 5.37
CA SER A 377 10.19 -5.22 4.72
C SER A 377 11.67 -5.41 4.34
N GLN A 378 11.94 -5.53 3.03
CA GLN A 378 13.32 -5.54 2.52
C GLN A 378 13.88 -4.12 2.53
N ILE A 379 14.66 -3.81 3.56
CA ILE A 379 15.41 -2.56 3.67
C ILE A 379 16.82 -2.81 3.15
N SER A 380 17.30 -1.97 2.24
CA SER A 380 18.69 -2.02 1.80
C SER A 380 19.63 -1.64 2.95
N GLY A 381 20.58 -2.53 3.29
CA GLY A 381 21.53 -2.34 4.40
C GLY A 381 22.20 -0.98 4.38
N ASN A 382 22.77 -0.59 3.23
CA ASN A 382 23.46 0.69 3.09
C ASN A 382 22.60 1.90 3.47
N SER A 383 21.28 1.89 3.21
CA SER A 383 20.43 3.06 3.52
C SER A 383 19.99 3.16 4.98
N ALA A 384 20.26 2.12 5.77
CA ALA A 384 19.78 1.96 7.15
C ALA A 384 20.78 2.45 8.21
N GLY A 385 22.03 2.70 7.82
CA GLY A 385 23.13 2.97 8.74
C GLY A 385 22.83 4.06 9.76
N ILE A 386 22.29 5.20 9.30
CA ILE A 386 21.91 6.32 10.18
C ILE A 386 20.85 5.91 11.21
N SER A 387 19.77 5.25 10.77
CA SER A 387 18.69 4.85 11.67
C SER A 387 19.17 3.83 12.69
N LEU A 388 20.03 2.88 12.27
CA LEU A 388 20.64 1.87 13.14
C LEU A 388 21.54 2.51 14.20
N THR A 389 22.47 3.39 13.80
CA THR A 389 23.34 4.12 14.74
C THR A 389 22.51 4.91 15.74
N THR A 390 21.48 5.62 15.26
CA THR A 390 20.58 6.42 16.10
C THR A 390 19.77 5.56 17.06
N ALA A 391 19.32 4.38 16.64
CA ALA A 391 18.60 3.45 17.51
C ALA A 391 19.49 2.88 18.62
N ILE A 392 20.73 2.52 18.29
CA ILE A 392 21.72 2.05 19.28
C ILE A 392 22.03 3.15 20.31
N ILE A 393 22.36 4.37 19.86
CA ILE A 393 22.63 5.51 20.76
C ILE A 393 21.41 5.83 21.62
N SER A 394 20.22 5.89 21.00
CA SER A 394 18.95 6.09 21.70
C SER A 394 18.75 5.06 22.81
N LYS A 395 19.03 3.78 22.53
CA LYS A 395 18.88 2.70 23.50
C LYS A 395 19.87 2.80 24.66
N ILE A 396 21.14 3.12 24.38
CA ILE A 396 22.18 3.26 25.40
C ILE A 396 21.91 4.47 26.30
N LEU A 397 21.63 5.63 25.71
CA LEU A 397 21.37 6.86 26.47
C LEU A 397 19.98 6.91 27.11
N ASN A 398 19.13 5.91 26.84
CA ASN A 398 17.73 5.88 27.26
C ASN A 398 16.95 7.13 26.78
N ILE A 399 17.33 7.70 25.63
CA ILE A 399 16.70 8.89 25.05
C ILE A 399 15.72 8.48 23.96
N LYS A 400 14.46 8.94 24.05
CA LYS A 400 13.44 8.68 23.04
C LYS A 400 13.65 9.54 21.79
N ILE A 401 13.51 8.93 20.61
CA ILE A 401 13.46 9.64 19.33
C ILE A 401 12.00 9.95 18.99
N PRO A 402 11.67 11.17 18.55
CA PRO A 402 10.31 11.51 18.14
C PRO A 402 9.82 10.62 16.99
N ASP A 403 8.59 10.13 17.09
CA ASP A 403 7.96 9.28 16.06
C ASP A 403 7.71 9.97 14.72
N ASP A 404 7.80 11.30 14.66
CA ASP A 404 7.67 12.10 13.44
C ASP A 404 9.04 12.47 12.84
N THR A 405 10.11 11.78 13.26
CA THR A 405 11.46 11.93 12.73
C THR A 405 11.88 10.68 11.96
N ALA A 406 12.37 10.82 10.73
CA ALA A 406 12.87 9.73 9.89
C ALA A 406 14.27 10.03 9.32
N PHE A 407 14.95 8.98 8.87
CA PHE A 407 16.33 9.04 8.41
C PHE A 407 16.52 8.18 7.16
N THR A 408 17.42 8.61 6.28
CA THR A 408 17.96 7.75 5.24
C THR A 408 19.36 8.21 4.85
N GLY A 409 20.26 7.28 4.57
CA GLY A 409 21.64 7.58 4.19
C GLY A 409 22.58 6.45 4.56
N ALA A 410 23.64 6.29 3.77
CA ALA A 410 24.73 5.39 4.12
C ALA A 410 25.71 6.08 5.05
N ILE A 411 26.25 5.32 6.01
CA ILE A 411 27.20 5.81 7.01
C ILE A 411 28.52 5.07 6.87
N SER A 412 29.63 5.80 6.90
CA SER A 412 30.98 5.21 6.97
C SER A 412 31.45 5.08 8.43
N LEU A 413 32.56 4.38 8.67
CA LEU A 413 33.15 4.25 10.01
C LEU A 413 33.58 5.61 10.59
N GLU A 414 33.96 6.55 9.73
CA GLU A 414 34.30 7.93 10.11
C GLU A 414 33.06 8.79 10.40
N GLY A 415 31.84 8.25 10.25
CA GLY A 415 30.59 8.98 10.45
C GLY A 415 30.16 9.85 9.27
N CYS A 416 30.80 9.73 8.10
CA CYS A 416 30.39 10.45 6.89
C CYS A 416 29.07 9.89 6.33
N ILE A 417 28.19 10.77 5.88
CA ILE A 417 26.88 10.42 5.31
C ILE A 417 26.91 10.50 3.79
N LYS A 418 26.50 9.42 3.13
CA LYS A 418 26.56 9.24 1.68
C LYS A 418 25.19 9.10 1.03
N ALA A 419 25.11 9.54 -0.23
CA ALA A 419 23.89 9.51 -1.03
C ALA A 419 23.25 8.12 -1.10
N VAL A 420 21.92 8.11 -1.20
CA VAL A 420 21.12 6.91 -1.41
C VAL A 420 20.19 7.10 -2.60
N GLY A 421 19.81 5.99 -3.25
CA GLY A 421 18.83 5.99 -4.34
C GLY A 421 17.40 6.21 -3.87
N ALA A 422 16.52 6.49 -4.85
CA ALA A 422 15.07 6.63 -4.69
C ALA A 422 14.66 7.66 -3.61
N ILE A 423 15.41 8.76 -3.50
CA ILE A 423 15.17 9.78 -2.47
C ILE A 423 13.84 10.49 -2.66
N ASP A 424 13.42 10.67 -3.91
CA ASP A 424 12.13 11.23 -4.29
C ASP A 424 10.96 10.45 -3.69
N LEU A 425 10.97 9.12 -3.86
CA LEU A 425 9.96 8.22 -3.33
C LEU A 425 9.95 8.21 -1.80
N LYS A 426 11.15 8.18 -1.19
CA LYS A 426 11.32 8.21 0.27
C LYS A 426 10.71 9.47 0.88
N LEU A 427 10.98 10.63 0.27
CA LEU A 427 10.47 11.91 0.76
C LEU A 427 8.97 12.07 0.54
N ILE A 428 8.43 11.64 -0.60
CA ILE A 428 6.98 11.62 -0.83
C ILE A 428 6.30 10.74 0.21
N LYS A 429 6.88 9.58 0.53
CA LYS A 429 6.32 8.70 1.57
C LYS A 429 6.35 9.35 2.95
N CYS A 430 7.45 9.98 3.35
CA CYS A 430 7.53 10.74 4.60
C CYS A 430 6.47 11.83 4.68
N SER A 431 6.35 12.63 3.61
CA SER A 431 5.34 13.67 3.49
C SER A 431 3.92 13.12 3.65
N ASN A 432 3.62 11.96 3.10
CA ASN A 432 2.29 11.35 3.17
C ASN A 432 2.01 10.63 4.50
N SER A 433 3.05 10.26 5.24
CA SER A 433 2.94 9.59 6.53
C SER A 433 3.04 10.54 7.73
N GLY A 434 2.96 11.86 7.49
CA GLY A 434 2.96 12.87 8.55
C GLY A 434 4.31 13.00 9.26
N ILE A 435 5.41 12.56 8.64
CA ILE A 435 6.76 12.79 9.16
C ILE A 435 7.07 14.28 9.06
N LYS A 436 7.44 14.91 10.17
CA LYS A 436 7.73 16.34 10.24
C LYS A 436 9.21 16.65 10.07
N LYS A 437 10.09 15.70 10.37
CA LYS A 437 11.54 15.88 10.27
C LYS A 437 12.17 14.71 9.52
N VAL A 438 12.91 14.99 8.45
CA VAL A 438 13.65 13.95 7.71
C VAL A 438 15.10 14.38 7.54
N PHE A 439 16.03 13.51 7.95
CA PHE A 439 17.46 13.68 7.67
C PHE A 439 17.84 12.94 6.40
N ILE A 440 18.46 13.65 5.46
CA ILE A 440 18.94 13.08 4.19
C ILE A 440 20.38 13.50 3.88
N PRO A 441 21.14 12.74 3.08
CA PRO A 441 22.49 13.11 2.70
C PRO A 441 22.51 14.42 1.91
N LYS A 442 23.49 15.30 2.19
CA LYS A 442 23.70 16.55 1.43
C LYS A 442 23.91 16.28 -0.06
N GLU A 443 24.56 15.17 -0.39
CA GLU A 443 24.76 14.71 -1.78
C GLU A 443 23.43 14.50 -2.55
N ASN A 444 22.31 14.24 -1.87
CA ASN A 444 20.98 14.10 -2.48
C ASN A 444 20.22 15.42 -2.70
N GLU A 445 20.81 16.59 -2.39
CA GLU A 445 20.17 17.91 -2.49
C GLU A 445 19.55 18.19 -3.87
N LYS A 446 20.27 17.86 -4.95
CA LYS A 446 19.78 18.09 -6.32
C LYS A 446 18.48 17.34 -6.61
N ASP A 447 18.33 16.12 -6.09
CA ASP A 447 17.12 15.33 -6.29
C ASP A 447 15.98 15.77 -5.37
N TYR A 448 16.30 16.19 -4.15
CA TYR A 448 15.34 16.83 -3.25
C TYR A 448 14.74 18.10 -3.86
N LEU A 449 15.56 18.99 -4.43
CA LEU A 449 15.10 20.25 -4.99
C LEU A 449 14.06 20.06 -6.11
N LYS A 450 14.20 19.01 -6.93
CA LYS A 450 13.25 18.66 -8.01
C LYS A 450 11.84 18.36 -7.49
N ILE A 451 11.73 17.91 -6.24
CA ILE A 451 10.45 17.47 -5.66
C ILE A 451 9.98 18.29 -4.47
N SER A 452 10.79 19.21 -3.96
CA SER A 452 10.53 20.01 -2.75
C SER A 452 9.15 20.68 -2.75
N SER A 453 8.70 21.20 -3.89
CA SER A 453 7.38 21.83 -4.05
C SER A 453 6.19 20.86 -3.95
N TYR A 454 6.43 19.55 -4.04
CA TYR A 454 5.39 18.51 -3.98
C TYR A 454 5.24 17.89 -2.58
N LEU A 455 6.13 18.25 -1.66
CA LEU A 455 6.16 17.75 -0.29
C LEU A 455 5.28 18.60 0.63
N ASN A 456 4.88 18.02 1.75
CA ASN A 456 4.17 18.73 2.81
C ASN A 456 5.06 19.90 3.30
N PRO A 457 4.57 21.15 3.26
CA PRO A 457 5.35 22.32 3.66
C PRO A 457 5.74 22.31 5.16
N GLU A 458 5.02 21.55 6.00
CA GLU A 458 5.39 21.37 7.41
C GLU A 458 6.52 20.35 7.61
N MET A 459 6.90 19.58 6.58
CA MET A 459 8.00 18.63 6.65
C MET A 459 9.34 19.35 6.45
N ASN A 460 10.13 19.39 7.52
CA ASN A 460 11.48 19.90 7.50
C ASN A 460 12.48 18.84 7.01
N VAL A 461 13.10 19.08 5.85
CA VAL A 461 14.14 18.23 5.27
C VAL A 461 15.51 18.81 5.63
N ILE A 462 16.29 18.05 6.38
CA ILE A 462 17.61 18.46 6.88
C ILE A 462 18.69 17.72 6.09
N LEU A 463 19.47 18.48 5.33
CA LEU A 463 20.63 17.99 4.58
C LEU A 463 21.84 17.89 5.50
N ILE A 464 22.50 16.72 5.54
CA ILE A 464 23.63 16.45 6.45
C ILE A 464 24.83 15.83 5.72
N ASN A 465 26.04 16.13 6.19
CA ASN A 465 27.30 15.55 5.71
C ASN A 465 27.88 14.51 6.68
N THR A 466 27.73 14.72 7.99
CA THR A 466 28.26 13.80 9.02
C THR A 466 27.21 13.45 10.06
N TYR A 467 27.46 12.37 10.81
CA TYR A 467 26.61 11.93 11.89
C TYR A 467 26.60 12.91 13.09
N ASP A 468 27.63 13.76 13.24
CA ASP A 468 27.68 14.81 14.27
C ASP A 468 26.46 15.72 14.21
N GLU A 469 26.04 16.09 13.00
CA GLU A 469 24.89 16.97 12.78
C GLU A 469 23.60 16.35 13.34
N ILE A 470 23.44 15.03 13.18
CA ILE A 470 22.32 14.27 13.75
C ILE A 470 22.45 14.20 15.27
N PHE A 471 23.64 13.84 15.76
CA PHE A 471 23.88 13.66 17.18
C PHE A 471 23.58 14.94 17.96
N ASN A 472 24.03 16.09 17.44
CA ASN A 472 23.81 17.41 18.00
C ASN A 472 22.32 17.80 17.96
N ASN A 473 21.60 17.47 16.89
CA ASN A 473 20.17 17.78 16.77
C ASN A 473 19.30 16.97 17.74
N LEU A 474 19.68 15.73 18.02
CA LEU A 474 18.82 14.77 18.74
C LEU A 474 19.20 14.53 20.20
N PHE A 475 20.49 14.53 20.55
CA PHE A 475 20.97 14.04 21.85
C PHE A 475 21.58 15.14 22.74
N LEU A 476 22.34 16.08 22.19
CA LEU A 476 23.03 17.10 23.02
C LEU A 476 22.07 18.05 23.76
N ASN A 477 20.95 18.44 23.14
CA ASN A 477 19.99 19.34 23.77
C ASN A 477 19.11 18.66 24.85
N LYS A 478 19.08 17.33 24.93
CA LYS A 478 18.23 16.59 25.88
C LYS A 478 18.91 16.25 27.22
N ASN A 479 20.23 16.32 27.29
CA ASN A 479 20.99 16.07 28.54
C ASN A 479 20.73 17.12 29.64
N LYS A 480 20.21 18.31 29.31
CA LYS A 480 19.81 19.31 30.33
C LYS A 480 18.49 19.00 31.03
N MET A 481 17.66 18.09 30.49
CA MET A 481 16.32 17.79 31.04
C MET A 481 16.26 16.56 31.95
N LEU A 482 17.30 15.71 31.94
CA LEU A 482 17.36 14.48 32.76
C LEU A 482 18.01 14.70 34.15
N ILE A 483 18.41 15.94 34.48
CA ILE A 483 19.00 16.32 35.78
C ILE A 483 18.00 17.18 36.60
N LYS A 484 16.71 16.85 36.56
CA LYS A 484 15.73 17.45 37.50
C LYS A 484 14.96 16.38 38.25
#